data_AF-A0AA90ZAG0-F1
#
_entry.id   AF-A0AA90ZAG0-F1
#
_cell.length_a   1.000
_cell.length_b   1.000
_cell.length_c   1.000
_cell.angle_alpha   90.00
_cell.angle_beta   90.00
_cell.angle_gamma   90.00
#
_symmetry.space_group_name_H-M   'P 1'
#
loop_
_entity.id
_entity.type
_entity.pdbx_description
1 polymer ?
#
loop_
_entity_poly.entity_id
_entity_poly.type
_entity_poly.pdbx_seq_one_letter_code
_entity_poly.pdbx_strand_id
1 'polypeptide(L)'
;MGVMTRDTLIRALEHTYGKKGMARGDVEELCDFILSFFGYEDYVLDNVLSAPERDVFYNLEEYGFLETYREEVNLVKGRSWRINQWRYRKDNIVKIAETQEEVHEEENVYEEIFRQLER
;
A
#
# COMPACT_ATOMS: atom_id res chain seq x y z
N MET A 1 -6.85 14.53 12.19
CA MET A 1 -6.17 13.59 11.28
C MET A 1 -5.27 12.72 12.14
N GLY A 2 -5.58 11.43 12.26
CA GLY A 2 -4.93 10.53 13.23
C GLY A 2 -3.55 10.04 12.78
N VAL A 3 -2.73 9.62 13.74
CA VAL A 3 -1.49 8.89 13.48
C VAL A 3 -1.82 7.52 12.87
N MET A 4 -1.05 7.09 11.88
CA MET A 4 -1.22 5.75 11.29
C MET A 4 -0.85 4.69 12.33
N THR A 5 -1.79 3.81 12.68
CA THR A 5 -1.52 2.75 13.66
C THR A 5 -1.15 1.46 12.96
N ARG A 6 -0.28 0.65 13.60
CA ARG A 6 0.11 -0.67 13.09
C ARG A 6 -1.11 -1.56 12.82
N ASP A 7 -2.09 -1.57 13.72
CA ASP A 7 -3.31 -2.36 13.58
C ASP A 7 -4.18 -1.91 12.39
N THR A 8 -4.29 -0.61 12.11
CA THR A 8 -4.99 -0.14 10.91
C THR A 8 -4.27 -0.57 9.64
N LEU A 9 -2.93 -0.42 9.62
CA LEU A 9 -2.13 -0.76 8.44
C LEU A 9 -2.13 -2.28 8.17
N ILE A 10 -2.00 -3.10 9.21
CA ILE A 10 -1.98 -4.56 9.07
C ILE A 10 -3.30 -5.07 8.49
N ARG A 11 -4.45 -4.58 8.98
CA ARG A 11 -5.77 -4.96 8.45
C ARG A 11 -5.93 -4.56 6.99
N ALA A 12 -5.51 -3.36 6.63
CA ALA A 12 -5.59 -2.91 5.24
C ALA A 12 -4.70 -3.76 4.32
N LEU A 13 -3.49 -4.11 4.76
CA LEU A 13 -2.57 -4.98 4.02
C LEU A 13 -3.13 -6.41 3.93
N GLU A 14 -3.70 -6.97 5.00
CA GLU A 14 -4.35 -8.28 4.99
C GLU A 14 -5.51 -8.32 3.98
N HIS A 15 -6.36 -7.29 3.96
CA HIS A 15 -7.48 -7.21 3.01
C HIS A 15 -7.03 -7.09 1.54
N THR A 16 -5.81 -6.61 1.29
CA THR A 16 -5.28 -6.40 -0.06
C THR A 16 -4.42 -7.58 -0.52
N TYR A 17 -3.37 -7.88 0.24
CA TYR A 17 -2.36 -8.89 -0.07
C TYR A 17 -2.77 -10.29 0.40
N GLY A 18 -3.54 -10.40 1.48
CA GLY A 18 -4.07 -11.69 1.93
C GLY A 18 -4.99 -12.33 0.89
N LYS A 19 -5.82 -11.52 0.20
CA LYS A 19 -6.64 -11.98 -0.95
C LYS A 19 -5.80 -12.49 -2.12
N LYS A 20 -4.55 -12.05 -2.23
CA LYS A 20 -3.59 -12.51 -3.25
C LYS A 20 -2.76 -13.71 -2.80
N GLY A 21 -3.08 -14.30 -1.65
CA GLY A 21 -2.41 -15.48 -1.12
C GLY A 21 -1.16 -15.20 -0.29
N MET A 22 -0.91 -13.94 0.11
CA MET A 22 0.19 -13.62 1.02
C MET A 22 -0.13 -14.16 2.42
N ALA A 23 0.81 -14.88 3.03
CA ALA A 23 0.63 -15.39 4.38
C ALA A 23 0.61 -14.24 5.39
N ARG A 24 -0.14 -14.40 6.48
CA ARG A 24 -0.25 -13.36 7.51
C ARG A 24 1.13 -12.91 8.04
N GLY A 25 2.05 -13.85 8.27
CA GLY A 25 3.41 -13.53 8.72
C GLY A 25 4.13 -12.54 7.79
N ASP A 26 4.07 -12.79 6.49
CA ASP A 26 4.67 -11.91 5.47
C ASP A 26 4.00 -10.53 5.44
N VAL A 27 2.69 -10.47 5.71
CA VAL A 27 1.96 -9.20 5.86
C VAL A 27 2.44 -8.42 7.09
N GLU A 28 2.68 -9.09 8.21
CA GLU A 28 3.21 -8.44 9.41
C GLU A 28 4.64 -7.92 9.16
N GLU A 29 5.48 -8.69 8.49
CA GLU A 29 6.82 -8.26 8.09
C GLU A 29 6.80 -7.06 7.14
N LEU A 30 5.89 -7.06 6.15
CA LEU A 30 5.68 -5.92 5.25
C LEU A 30 5.19 -4.69 6.03
N CYS A 31 4.29 -4.88 7.00
CA CYS A 31 3.81 -3.80 7.86
C CYS A 31 4.96 -3.16 8.65
N ASP A 32 5.79 -3.99 9.29
CA ASP A 32 6.94 -3.51 10.07
C ASP A 32 8.00 -2.85 9.17
N PHE A 33 8.22 -3.40 7.98
CA PHE A 33 9.07 -2.79 6.95
C PHE A 33 8.58 -1.39 6.58
N ILE A 34 7.29 -1.22 6.24
CA ILE A 34 6.73 0.09 5.90
C ILE A 34 6.85 1.07 7.08
N LEU A 35 6.49 0.64 8.30
CA LEU A 35 6.57 1.47 9.48
C LEU A 35 8.00 1.92 9.81
N SER A 36 9.02 1.13 9.43
CA SER A 36 10.42 1.50 9.62
C SER A 36 10.83 2.75 8.84
N PHE A 37 10.18 3.06 7.71
CA PHE A 37 10.43 4.27 6.93
C PHE A 37 9.62 5.47 7.40
N PHE A 38 8.32 5.26 7.67
CA PHE A 38 7.42 6.37 8.00
C PHE A 38 7.51 6.79 9.47
N GLY A 39 7.76 5.87 10.40
CA GLY A 39 7.82 6.18 11.83
C GLY A 39 6.56 6.92 12.32
N TYR A 40 6.74 8.15 12.80
CA TYR A 40 5.64 9.04 13.22
C TYR A 40 5.19 10.01 12.13
N GLU A 41 5.94 10.12 11.04
CA GLU A 41 5.66 10.99 9.90
C GLU A 41 4.67 10.31 8.95
N ASP A 42 4.11 11.09 8.03
CA ASP A 42 3.23 10.59 6.98
C ASP A 42 3.81 10.65 5.58
N TYR A 43 5.09 10.99 5.49
CA TYR A 43 5.83 11.01 4.25
C TYR A 43 7.24 10.43 4.38
N VAL A 44 7.77 9.93 3.26
CA VAL A 44 9.14 9.44 3.10
C VAL A 44 9.75 10.09 1.87
N LEU A 45 11.00 10.54 1.98
CA LEU A 45 11.72 11.08 0.83
C LEU A 45 12.16 9.94 -0.10
N ASP A 46 11.91 10.08 -1.40
CA ASP A 46 12.25 9.04 -2.38
C ASP A 46 13.75 8.67 -2.39
N ASN A 47 14.62 9.62 -2.08
CA ASN A 47 16.07 9.43 -2.07
C ASN A 47 16.58 8.59 -0.89
N VAL A 48 15.76 8.34 0.14
CA VAL A 48 16.11 7.46 1.26
C VAL A 48 16.00 5.99 0.85
N LEU A 49 15.17 5.70 -0.16
CA LEU A 49 14.86 4.35 -0.59
C LEU A 49 15.96 3.79 -1.51
N SER A 50 16.38 2.55 -1.22
CA SER A 50 17.13 1.73 -2.16
C SER A 50 16.26 1.36 -3.37
N ALA A 51 16.88 0.82 -4.44
CA ALA A 51 16.13 0.45 -5.64
C ALA A 51 15.03 -0.60 -5.36
N PRO A 52 15.30 -1.71 -4.63
CA PRO A 52 14.27 -2.69 -4.28
C PRO A 52 13.17 -2.13 -3.37
N GLU A 53 13.53 -1.26 -2.42
CA GLU A 53 12.53 -0.62 -1.53
C GLU A 53 11.57 0.25 -2.34
N ARG A 54 12.07 0.95 -3.36
CA ARG A 54 11.25 1.77 -4.25
C ARG A 54 10.26 0.93 -5.06
N ASP A 55 10.64 -0.28 -5.47
CA ASP A 55 9.72 -1.20 -6.17
C ASP A 55 8.54 -1.60 -5.27
N VAL A 56 8.80 -1.83 -3.97
CA VAL A 56 7.74 -2.06 -2.98
C VAL A 56 6.84 -0.83 -2.83
N PHE A 57 7.40 0.37 -2.81
CA PHE A 57 6.62 1.61 -2.70
C PHE A 57 5.75 1.88 -3.94
N TYR A 58 6.23 1.58 -5.14
CA TYR A 58 5.40 1.63 -6.36
C TYR A 58 4.24 0.63 -6.28
N ASN A 59 4.49 -0.57 -5.77
CA ASN A 59 3.44 -1.56 -5.57
C ASN A 59 2.39 -1.09 -4.54
N LEU A 60 2.82 -0.47 -3.45
CA LEU A 60 1.92 0.12 -2.46
C LEU A 60 1.12 1.32 -3.00
N GLU A 61 1.70 2.11 -3.90
CA GLU A 61 0.99 3.17 -4.62
C GLU A 61 -0.10 2.61 -5.54
N GLU A 62 0.20 1.51 -6.26
CA GLU A 62 -0.75 0.83 -7.14
C GLU A 62 -2.00 0.37 -6.36
N TYR A 63 -1.81 -0.17 -5.17
CA TYR A 63 -2.92 -0.55 -4.27
C TYR A 63 -3.52 0.63 -3.49
N GLY A 64 -3.01 1.84 -3.69
CA GLY A 64 -3.53 3.07 -3.09
C GLY A 64 -3.20 3.23 -1.61
N PHE A 65 -2.17 2.57 -1.08
CA PHE A 65 -1.64 2.87 0.25
C PHE A 65 -0.83 4.16 0.22
N LEU A 66 -0.09 4.38 -0.86
CA LEU A 66 0.80 5.52 -1.03
C LEU A 66 0.39 6.41 -2.20
N GLU A 67 0.90 7.64 -2.20
CA GLU A 67 0.90 8.54 -3.35
C GLU A 67 2.24 9.22 -3.51
N THR A 68 2.59 9.51 -4.77
CA THR A 68 3.71 10.36 -5.12
C THR A 68 3.34 11.84 -5.03
N TYR A 69 4.12 12.62 -4.29
CA TYR A 69 4.01 14.07 -4.19
C TYR A 69 5.32 14.73 -4.63
N ARG A 70 5.22 15.77 -5.46
CA ARG A 70 6.39 16.54 -5.92
C ARG A 70 6.31 17.97 -5.42
N GLU A 71 7.35 18.37 -4.71
CA GLU A 71 7.54 19.74 -4.24
C GLU A 71 8.63 20.44 -5.06
N GLU A 72 8.33 21.62 -5.59
CA GLU A 72 9.34 22.49 -6.23
C GLU A 72 9.67 23.65 -5.29
N VAL A 73 10.90 23.65 -4.77
CA VAL A 73 11.41 24.72 -3.90
C VAL A 73 12.30 25.64 -4.73
N ASN A 74 12.01 26.94 -4.72
CA ASN A 74 12.84 27.95 -5.34
C ASN A 74 13.97 28.34 -4.38
N LEU A 75 15.21 27.98 -4.69
CA LEU A 75 16.36 28.47 -3.92
C LEU A 75 16.62 29.94 -4.27
N VAL A 76 17.19 30.67 -3.30
CA VAL A 76 17.46 32.12 -3.32
C VAL A 76 18.25 32.62 -4.55
N LYS A 77 18.87 31.73 -5.33
CA LYS A 77 19.64 32.05 -6.56
C LYS A 77 18.95 31.62 -7.87
N GLY A 78 17.63 31.40 -7.88
CA GLY A 78 16.87 31.05 -9.09
C GLY A 78 17.04 29.60 -9.56
N ARG A 79 17.65 28.73 -8.74
CA ARG A 79 17.71 27.29 -8.98
C ARG A 79 16.49 26.65 -8.35
N SER A 80 15.69 25.94 -9.14
CA SER A 80 14.63 25.09 -8.61
C SER A 80 15.20 23.77 -8.12
N TRP A 81 14.76 23.33 -6.95
CA TRP A 81 15.04 22.01 -6.41
C TRP A 81 13.74 21.21 -6.35
N ARG A 82 13.76 20.00 -6.90
CA ARG A 82 12.61 19.10 -6.93
C ARG A 82 12.78 18.04 -5.86
N ILE A 83 11.79 17.90 -5.00
CA ILE A 83 11.73 16.88 -3.96
C ILE A 83 10.57 15.96 -4.30
N ASN A 84 10.85 14.66 -4.48
CA ASN A 84 9.81 13.64 -4.58
C ASN A 84 9.61 13.01 -3.20
N GLN A 85 8.36 12.87 -2.81
CA GLN A 85 7.92 12.35 -1.53
C GLN A 85 6.89 11.25 -1.77
N TRP A 86 6.97 10.19 -0.99
CA TRP A 86 5.94 9.18 -0.84
C TRP A 86 5.08 9.56 0.36
N ARG A 87 3.76 9.62 0.21
CA ARG A 87 2.84 9.98 1.31
C ARG A 87 1.79 8.91 1.52
N TYR A 88 1.35 8.71 2.75
CA TYR A 88 0.20 7.84 3.01
C TYR A 88 -1.09 8.44 2.45
N ARG A 89 -1.86 7.65 1.71
CA ARG A 89 -3.28 7.91 1.46
C ARG A 89 -4.11 7.44 2.66
N LYS A 90 -3.98 8.13 3.79
CA LYS A 90 -4.56 7.70 5.09
C LYS A 90 -6.04 7.35 5.00
N ASP A 91 -6.83 8.18 4.31
CA ASP A 91 -8.27 7.96 4.15
C ASP A 91 -8.57 6.66 3.38
N ASN A 92 -7.74 6.33 2.38
CA ASN A 92 -7.89 5.10 1.61
C ASN A 92 -7.49 3.88 2.43
N ILE A 93 -6.39 3.96 3.20
CA ILE A 93 -5.95 2.88 4.08
C ILE A 93 -7.03 2.56 5.12
N VAL A 94 -7.59 3.58 5.76
CA VAL A 94 -8.68 3.40 6.74
C VAL A 94 -9.89 2.76 6.07
N LYS A 95 -10.29 3.25 4.89
CA LYS A 95 -11.41 2.68 4.13
C LYS A 95 -11.18 1.20 3.79
N ILE A 96 -9.97 0.82 3.37
CA ILE A 96 -9.62 -0.57 3.07
C ILE A 96 -9.68 -1.41 4.35
N ALA A 97 -9.13 -0.92 5.47
CA ALA A 97 -9.16 -1.61 6.76
C ALA A 97 -10.58 -1.79 7.32
N GLU A 98 -11.47 -0.82 7.10
CA GLU A 98 -12.86 -0.84 7.57
C GLU A 98 -13.82 -1.58 6.63
N THR A 99 -13.40 -1.91 5.41
CA THR A 99 -14.21 -2.69 4.48
C THR A 99 -14.46 -4.07 5.08
N GLN A 100 -15.65 -4.27 5.64
CA GLN A 100 -16.11 -5.58 6.11
C GLN A 100 -16.35 -6.50 4.93
N GLU A 101 -15.89 -7.74 5.06
CA GLU A 101 -15.98 -8.78 4.04
C GLU A 101 -17.44 -9.07 3.67
N GLU A 102 -17.86 -8.72 2.45
CA GLU A 102 -18.61 -9.72 1.70
C GLU A 102 -17.57 -10.69 1.17
N VAL A 103 -17.50 -11.87 1.80
CA VAL A 103 -16.84 -13.03 1.23
C VAL A 103 -17.61 -13.38 -0.03
N HIS A 104 -17.29 -12.73 -1.16
CA HIS A 104 -17.53 -13.36 -2.45
C HIS A 104 -16.49 -14.46 -2.50
N GLU A 105 -16.90 -15.66 -2.08
CA GLU A 105 -16.40 -16.86 -2.73
C GLU A 105 -16.50 -16.55 -4.22
N GLU A 106 -15.39 -16.18 -4.86
CA GLU A 106 -15.33 -16.22 -6.31
C GLU A 106 -15.66 -17.67 -6.65
N GLU A 107 -16.91 -17.92 -7.06
CA GLU A 107 -17.29 -19.18 -7.67
C GLU A 107 -16.22 -19.45 -8.71
N ASN A 108 -15.43 -20.48 -8.44
CA ASN A 108 -14.22 -20.76 -9.20
C ASN A 108 -14.67 -20.93 -10.65
N VAL A 109 -14.39 -19.95 -11.52
CA VAL A 109 -14.88 -19.92 -12.91
C VAL A 109 -14.49 -21.20 -13.64
N TYR A 110 -13.40 -21.86 -13.21
CA TYR A 110 -13.00 -23.18 -13.70
C TYR A 110 -13.98 -24.31 -13.34
N GLU A 111 -14.59 -24.29 -12.15
CA GLU A 111 -15.65 -25.24 -11.75
C GLU A 111 -16.89 -25.11 -12.64
N GLU A 112 -17.30 -23.88 -12.97
CA GLU A 112 -18.49 -23.64 -13.78
C GLU A 112 -18.30 -24.09 -15.23
N ILE A 113 -17.13 -23.80 -15.81
CA ILE A 113 -16.77 -24.27 -17.16
C ILE A 113 -16.71 -25.81 -17.20
N PHE A 114 -16.17 -26.45 -16.16
CA PHE A 114 -16.11 -27.91 -16.11
C PHE A 114 -17.51 -28.55 -16.05
N ARG A 115 -18.43 -28.00 -15.25
CA ARG A 115 -19.82 -28.49 -15.18
C ARG A 115 -20.59 -28.36 -16.49
N GLN A 116 -20.26 -27.35 -17.31
CA GLN A 116 -20.90 -27.18 -18.62
C GLN A 116 -20.41 -28.18 -19.68
N LEU A 117 -19.19 -28.70 -19.54
CA LEU A 117 -18.61 -29.69 -20.46
C LEU A 117 -19.08 -31.13 -20.20
N GLU A 118 -19.60 -31.42 -19.01
CA GLU A 118 -20.14 -32.74 -18.62
C GLU A 118 -21.64 -32.92 -18.93
N ARG A 119 -22.27 -31.97 -19.63
CA ARG A 119 -23.71 -31.99 -19.99
C ARG A 119 -23.92 -32.16 -21.49
#